data_AF-A0A1M7KCV8-F1
#
_entry.id   AF-A0A1M7KCV8-F1
#
_cell.length_a   1.000
_cell.length_b   1.000
_cell.length_c   1.000
_cell.angle_alpha   90.00
_cell.angle_beta   90.00
_cell.angle_gamma   90.00
#
_symmetry.space_group_name_H-M   'P 1'
#
loop_
_entity.id
_entity.type
_entity.pdbx_description
1 polymer ?
#
loop_
_entity_poly.entity_id
_entity_poly.type
_entity_poly.pdbx_seq_one_letter_code
_entity_poly.pdbx_strand_id
1 'polypeptide(L)'
;MSLTNGQLVISSRVCREGNIIPYKYSCAGENINPPLEVNGIPPGAASIAVVLEDMDAPLGKWVHWLVWNMPVSHRICENYTPVILGKNDFGQVRYTGFCPGKMLHHYHFTVFALAKLLNLGPGGSWDDLRIEMAGHVLATGVFDCIALTKSAYYDKSENKIAMTTITFKDIYTQESTACITLIIPLQPVAGYSREADAHVLDKMVGKVTGFLHEMYPMKESAVLLANLYELAALLKADDRPALQGAGLYVSARYKKLLLFPFPVKEKVVIAGKFSVREALQLEQYSVDYILLHADSKRVMCYKGKLEELEEIQDHNFPRLYQEEYEYAKPSRSSSLAGYAGEKNFEKDKSLLQADRRRRFFIQADKALSAYLGQLPLVLAGPKKDMAQLEEVTHHSKNIIARIPGNYFHVGRDKLAAKVWPLVREWLDGRDRQVISSFLESIGQGNTVEGVKAVWEAARDGQVAKLLIEKNFACSGFTDKNGKIYLRAPEKPHHIEMDIPEEIMRMVIKKGGQVLFVEDNALDLHGGIAAITWY
;
A
#
# COMPACT_ATOMS: atom_id res chain seq x y z
N MET A 1 -22.80 50.98 -1.58
CA MET A 1 -22.76 50.66 -3.03
C MET A 1 -22.82 49.15 -3.16
N SER A 2 -23.85 48.64 -3.83
CA SER A 2 -24.15 47.20 -3.92
C SER A 2 -23.25 46.53 -4.95
N LEU A 3 -22.46 45.54 -4.53
CA LEU A 3 -21.74 44.63 -5.41
C LEU A 3 -22.78 43.70 -6.06
N THR A 4 -23.04 43.86 -7.36
CA THR A 4 -23.72 42.84 -8.15
C THR A 4 -22.81 41.62 -8.24
N ASN A 5 -22.96 40.68 -7.31
CA ASN A 5 -22.13 39.47 -7.22
C ASN A 5 -22.48 38.49 -8.35
N GLY A 6 -21.85 38.63 -9.51
CA GLY A 6 -21.63 37.47 -10.38
C GLY A 6 -20.70 36.49 -9.67
N GLN A 7 -21.02 35.20 -9.68
CA GLN A 7 -20.17 34.16 -9.09
C GLN A 7 -19.49 33.37 -10.21
N LEU A 8 -18.16 33.33 -10.20
CA LEU A 8 -17.41 32.44 -11.10
C LEU A 8 -17.34 31.05 -10.48
N VAL A 9 -17.36 30.02 -11.31
CA VAL A 9 -17.07 28.64 -10.91
C VAL A 9 -15.69 28.29 -11.43
N ILE A 10 -14.76 28.05 -10.49
CA ILE A 10 -13.36 27.75 -10.79
C ILE A 10 -13.10 26.28 -10.50
N SER A 11 -12.46 25.61 -11.44
CA SER A 11 -12.07 24.20 -11.28
C SER A 11 -10.71 23.94 -11.92
N SER A 12 -10.12 22.79 -11.61
CA SER A 12 -8.90 22.33 -12.26
C SER A 12 -9.02 20.86 -12.65
N ARG A 13 -8.56 20.52 -13.84
CA ARG A 13 -8.51 19.12 -14.30
C ARG A 13 -7.47 18.26 -13.56
N VAL A 14 -6.50 18.91 -12.89
CA VAL A 14 -5.39 18.21 -12.23
C VAL A 14 -5.58 18.08 -10.72
N CYS A 15 -6.58 18.76 -10.17
CA CYS A 15 -6.89 18.73 -8.76
C CYS A 15 -8.39 19.00 -8.60
N ARG A 16 -9.12 18.10 -7.94
CA ARG A 16 -10.49 18.40 -7.47
C ARG A 16 -10.40 19.32 -6.25
N GLU A 17 -11.49 20.02 -5.95
CA GLU A 17 -11.55 20.91 -4.79
C GLU A 17 -11.20 20.14 -3.50
N GLY A 18 -10.33 20.72 -2.68
CA GLY A 18 -9.83 20.11 -1.44
C GLY A 18 -8.94 18.87 -1.62
N ASN A 19 -8.51 18.54 -2.84
CA ASN A 19 -7.62 17.40 -3.09
C ASN A 19 -6.15 17.84 -3.26
N ILE A 20 -5.26 16.85 -3.39
CA ILE A 20 -3.81 17.08 -3.50
C ILE A 20 -3.43 17.50 -4.92
N ILE A 21 -2.70 18.61 -5.04
CA ILE A 21 -2.18 19.09 -6.32
C ILE A 21 -0.94 18.27 -6.76
N PRO A 22 -0.77 17.92 -8.05
CA PRO A 22 0.38 17.13 -8.47
C PRO A 22 1.73 17.81 -8.21
N TYR A 23 2.74 17.00 -7.87
CA TYR A 23 4.11 17.43 -7.60
C TYR A 23 4.69 18.41 -8.62
N LYS A 24 4.34 18.22 -9.91
CA LYS A 24 4.75 19.06 -11.04
C LYS A 24 4.61 20.56 -10.74
N TYR A 25 3.55 20.97 -10.04
CA TYR A 25 3.22 22.37 -9.76
C TYR A 25 3.84 22.90 -8.46
N SER A 26 4.56 22.06 -7.70
CA SER A 26 5.23 22.47 -6.46
C SER A 26 6.51 23.27 -6.73
N CYS A 27 7.00 23.99 -5.73
CA CYS A 27 8.28 24.72 -5.79
C CYS A 27 9.50 23.81 -6.01
N ALA A 28 9.33 22.50 -5.80
CA ALA A 28 10.36 21.49 -6.01
C ALA A 28 10.18 20.69 -7.31
N GLY A 29 9.04 20.82 -7.99
CA GLY A 29 8.76 20.22 -9.29
C GLY A 29 9.20 21.11 -10.44
N GLU A 30 8.37 21.20 -11.48
CA GLU A 30 8.59 22.13 -12.59
C GLU A 30 8.31 23.58 -12.21
N ASN A 31 7.66 23.82 -11.06
CA ASN A 31 7.40 25.14 -10.52
C ASN A 31 6.62 26.05 -11.50
N ILE A 32 5.60 25.46 -12.13
CA ILE A 32 4.68 26.12 -13.08
C ILE A 32 3.25 26.17 -12.50
N ASN A 33 2.38 27.05 -12.99
CA ASN A 33 0.99 27.10 -12.52
C ASN A 33 0.16 25.91 -13.05
N PRO A 34 -0.81 25.41 -12.25
CA PRO A 34 -1.78 24.44 -12.73
C PRO A 34 -2.75 25.04 -13.75
N PRO A 35 -3.36 24.21 -14.61
CA PRO A 35 -4.44 24.66 -15.49
C PRO A 35 -5.70 24.95 -14.66
N LEU A 36 -6.38 26.06 -14.96
CA LEU A 36 -7.66 26.43 -14.34
C LEU A 36 -8.74 26.58 -15.42
N GLU A 37 -9.95 26.17 -15.09
CA GLU A 37 -11.16 26.42 -15.87
C GLU A 37 -11.99 27.50 -15.17
N VAL A 38 -12.48 28.46 -15.94
CA VAL A 38 -13.19 29.64 -15.45
C VAL A 38 -14.55 29.70 -16.14
N ASN A 39 -15.59 29.35 -15.39
CA ASN A 39 -16.96 29.33 -15.86
C ASN A 39 -17.77 30.47 -15.22
N GLY A 40 -18.84 30.90 -15.90
CA GLY A 40 -19.73 31.96 -15.40
C GLY A 40 -19.18 33.39 -15.57
N ILE A 41 -18.25 33.63 -16.50
CA ILE A 41 -17.69 34.96 -16.76
C ILE A 41 -18.81 35.90 -17.24
N PRO A 42 -19.09 37.03 -16.54
CA PRO A 42 -20.14 37.96 -16.94
C PRO A 42 -19.87 38.65 -18.28
N PRO A 43 -20.92 38.94 -19.08
CA PRO A 43 -20.79 39.85 -20.22
C PRO A 43 -20.22 41.19 -19.79
N GLY A 44 -19.29 41.75 -20.58
CA GLY A 44 -18.62 43.01 -20.26
C GLY A 44 -17.34 42.88 -19.43
N ALA A 45 -16.92 41.67 -19.05
CA ALA A 45 -15.56 41.45 -18.58
C ALA A 45 -14.55 41.83 -19.67
N ALA A 46 -13.60 42.68 -19.32
CA ALA A 46 -12.51 43.11 -20.19
C ALA A 46 -11.20 42.37 -19.89
N SER A 47 -11.00 41.90 -18.66
CA SER A 47 -9.83 41.12 -18.27
C SER A 47 -10.07 40.20 -17.08
N ILE A 48 -9.13 39.28 -16.85
CA ILE A 48 -9.09 38.38 -15.69
C ILE A 48 -7.85 38.69 -14.83
N ALA A 49 -8.00 38.54 -13.51
CA ALA A 49 -6.90 38.50 -12.56
C ALA A 49 -6.97 37.22 -11.69
N VAL A 50 -5.81 36.71 -11.27
CA VAL A 50 -5.69 35.53 -10.42
C VAL A 50 -4.72 35.81 -9.28
N VAL A 51 -5.12 35.36 -8.10
CA VAL A 51 -4.30 35.34 -6.88
C VAL A 51 -4.25 33.92 -6.33
N LEU A 52 -3.06 33.46 -5.96
CA LEU A 52 -2.86 32.23 -5.21
C LEU A 52 -2.32 32.58 -3.82
N GLU A 53 -3.09 32.24 -2.77
CA GLU A 53 -2.69 32.40 -1.37
C GLU A 53 -2.47 31.04 -0.72
N ASP A 54 -1.45 30.91 0.12
CA ASP A 54 -1.27 29.84 1.10
C ASP A 54 -1.93 30.29 2.41
N MET A 55 -2.97 29.59 2.83
CA MET A 55 -3.78 29.97 3.98
C MET A 55 -3.18 29.51 5.31
N ASP A 56 -2.25 28.56 5.27
CA ASP A 56 -1.65 27.92 6.45
C ASP A 56 -0.21 28.38 6.68
N ALA A 57 0.26 29.39 5.94
CA ALA A 57 1.61 29.89 6.09
C ALA A 57 1.84 30.46 7.52
N PRO A 58 3.02 30.20 8.14
CA PRO A 58 3.27 30.54 9.54
C PRO A 58 3.15 32.03 9.91
N LEU A 59 3.25 32.92 8.92
CA LEU A 59 3.17 34.38 9.09
C LEU A 59 1.81 34.96 8.66
N GLY A 60 0.79 34.12 8.51
CA GLY A 60 -0.50 34.48 7.93
C GLY A 60 -0.55 34.18 6.44
N LYS A 61 -1.63 34.61 5.77
CA LYS A 61 -1.83 34.40 4.33
C LYS A 61 -0.59 34.79 3.54
N TRP A 62 -0.13 33.91 2.66
CA TRP A 62 1.10 34.11 1.90
C TRP A 62 0.86 33.99 0.40
N VAL A 63 1.19 35.02 -0.36
CA VAL A 63 0.91 35.12 -1.78
C VAL A 63 1.98 34.39 -2.59
N HIS A 64 1.56 33.42 -3.39
CA HIS A 64 2.39 32.60 -4.27
C HIS A 64 2.35 33.06 -5.74
N TRP A 65 1.24 33.64 -6.17
CA TRP A 65 1.06 34.11 -7.54
C TRP A 65 0.10 35.30 -7.61
N LEU A 66 0.51 36.34 -8.34
CA LEU A 66 -0.30 37.49 -8.70
C LEU A 66 -0.18 37.71 -10.20
N VAL A 67 -1.31 37.73 -10.91
CA VAL A 67 -1.37 38.02 -12.34
C VAL A 67 -2.65 38.79 -12.64
N TRP A 68 -2.59 39.77 -13.53
CA TRP A 68 -3.76 40.54 -13.97
C TRP A 68 -3.66 40.92 -15.45
N ASN A 69 -4.71 41.57 -15.95
CA ASN A 69 -4.87 41.93 -17.36
C ASN A 69 -4.78 40.72 -18.29
N MET A 70 -5.18 39.54 -17.81
CA MET A 70 -5.26 38.34 -18.63
C MET A 70 -6.43 38.48 -19.60
N PRO A 71 -6.31 38.01 -20.86
CA PRO A 71 -7.42 37.94 -21.78
C PRO A 71 -8.57 37.14 -21.19
N VAL A 72 -9.81 37.57 -21.48
CA VAL A 72 -10.99 36.83 -21.05
C VAL A 72 -11.04 35.48 -21.77
N SER A 73 -10.91 34.41 -20.99
CA SER A 73 -10.86 33.03 -21.48
C SER A 73 -11.50 32.11 -20.46
N HIS A 74 -12.21 31.08 -20.93
CA HIS A 74 -12.74 30.01 -20.09
C HIS A 74 -11.65 29.08 -19.53
N ARG A 75 -10.41 29.25 -19.98
CA ARG A 75 -9.29 28.40 -19.59
C ARG A 75 -8.01 29.21 -19.41
N ILE A 76 -7.35 28.96 -18.29
CA ILE A 76 -5.99 29.36 -18.00
C ILE A 76 -5.12 28.12 -18.16
N CYS A 77 -4.21 28.14 -19.13
CA CYS A 77 -3.36 27.00 -19.42
C CYS A 77 -2.35 26.73 -18.29
N GLU A 78 -1.89 25.48 -18.23
CA GLU A 78 -0.69 25.16 -17.44
C GLU A 78 0.52 25.90 -18.02
N ASN A 79 1.48 26.27 -17.16
CA ASN A 79 2.65 27.06 -17.55
C ASN A 79 2.29 28.32 -18.37
N TYR A 80 1.25 29.02 -17.93
CA TYR A 80 0.74 30.20 -18.59
C TYR A 80 1.81 31.29 -18.64
N THR A 81 2.07 31.81 -19.84
CA THR A 81 2.96 32.96 -20.03
C THR A 81 2.19 34.24 -19.73
N PRO A 82 2.46 34.93 -18.61
CA PRO A 82 1.57 35.99 -18.13
C PRO A 82 1.75 37.31 -18.86
N VAL A 83 0.69 38.11 -18.93
CA VAL A 83 0.72 39.47 -19.51
C VAL A 83 1.37 40.46 -18.54
N ILE A 84 0.93 40.49 -17.28
CA ILE A 84 1.55 41.29 -16.21
C ILE A 84 1.55 40.49 -14.91
N LEU A 85 2.72 40.36 -14.29
CA LEU A 85 2.95 39.66 -13.03
C LEU A 85 3.16 40.63 -11.88
N GLY A 86 2.59 40.30 -10.72
CA GLY A 86 2.88 40.98 -9.46
C GLY A 86 4.08 40.39 -8.73
N LYS A 87 4.54 41.12 -7.72
CA LYS A 87 5.56 40.64 -6.78
C LYS A 87 4.86 39.81 -5.70
N ASN A 88 5.24 38.54 -5.61
CA ASN A 88 4.75 37.63 -4.58
C ASN A 88 5.49 37.82 -3.24
N ASP A 89 5.05 37.16 -2.18
CA ASP A 89 5.61 37.36 -0.83
C ASP A 89 7.01 36.76 -0.65
N PHE A 90 7.49 35.97 -1.62
CA PHE A 90 8.90 35.58 -1.74
C PHE A 90 9.78 36.66 -2.36
N GLY A 91 9.19 37.82 -2.71
CA GLY A 91 9.87 38.94 -3.35
C GLY A 91 10.12 38.75 -4.85
N GLN A 92 9.45 37.79 -5.50
CA GLN A 92 9.70 37.41 -6.89
C GLN A 92 8.53 37.83 -7.79
N VAL A 93 8.82 38.20 -9.04
CA VAL A 93 7.80 38.56 -10.06
C VAL A 93 7.57 37.35 -10.96
N ARG A 94 7.03 36.28 -10.38
CA ARG A 94 6.69 35.01 -11.05
C ARG A 94 5.72 34.18 -10.21
N TYR A 95 5.22 33.11 -10.81
CA TYR A 95 4.61 32.02 -10.05
C TYR A 95 5.68 31.34 -9.17
N THR A 96 5.37 31.19 -7.88
CA THR A 96 6.12 30.31 -6.98
C THR A 96 5.21 29.16 -6.56
N GLY A 97 5.62 27.94 -6.92
CA GLY A 97 4.87 26.72 -6.68
C GLY A 97 4.62 26.42 -5.23
N PHE A 98 3.68 25.51 -5.01
CA PHE A 98 3.30 25.05 -3.69
C PHE A 98 4.53 24.59 -2.90
N CYS A 99 4.76 25.17 -1.73
CA CYS A 99 5.99 24.95 -0.97
C CYS A 99 5.77 24.72 0.52
N PRO A 100 4.84 23.82 0.91
CA PRO A 100 4.61 23.51 2.30
C PRO A 100 5.88 22.94 2.96
N GLY A 101 6.19 23.46 4.15
CA GLY A 101 7.41 23.13 4.87
C GLY A 101 7.31 21.80 5.62
N LYS A 102 6.66 21.83 6.79
CA LYS A 102 6.61 20.70 7.74
C LYS A 102 5.27 19.96 7.78
N MET A 103 4.19 20.58 7.30
CA MET A 103 2.85 20.02 7.22
C MET A 103 2.23 20.38 5.86
N LEU A 104 1.17 19.69 5.45
CA LEU A 104 0.40 20.12 4.27
C LEU A 104 -0.22 21.50 4.50
N HIS A 105 -0.39 22.26 3.42
CA HIS A 105 -1.00 23.58 3.46
C HIS A 105 -2.18 23.63 2.46
N HIS A 106 -3.20 24.42 2.77
CA HIS A 106 -4.33 24.77 1.93
C HIS A 106 -3.99 26.01 1.10
N TYR A 107 -4.23 25.91 -0.19
CA TYR A 107 -3.96 26.97 -1.15
C TYR A 107 -5.24 27.38 -1.85
N HIS A 108 -5.52 28.68 -1.81
CA HIS A 108 -6.73 29.27 -2.36
C HIS A 108 -6.39 30.03 -3.64
N PHE A 109 -6.94 29.59 -4.77
CA PHE A 109 -6.99 30.37 -5.99
C PHE A 109 -8.20 31.28 -5.96
N THR A 110 -7.99 32.59 -6.00
CA THR A 110 -9.07 33.55 -6.23
C THR A 110 -8.95 34.12 -7.64
N VAL A 111 -10.02 34.00 -8.42
CA VAL A 111 -10.10 34.51 -9.79
C VAL A 111 -11.12 35.65 -9.83
N PHE A 112 -10.75 36.75 -10.47
CA PHE A 112 -11.59 37.94 -10.64
C PHE A 112 -11.83 38.20 -12.12
N ALA A 113 -13.10 38.45 -12.49
CA ALA A 113 -13.46 39.02 -13.78
C ALA A 113 -13.62 40.53 -13.62
N LEU A 114 -12.88 41.31 -14.43
CA LEU A 114 -12.76 42.76 -14.27
C LEU A 114 -13.40 43.50 -15.46
N ALA A 115 -14.08 44.61 -15.18
CA ALA A 115 -14.73 45.45 -16.19
C ALA A 115 -13.75 46.24 -17.08
N LYS A 116 -12.48 46.34 -16.69
CA LYS A 116 -11.44 47.10 -17.39
C LYS A 116 -10.09 46.39 -17.33
N LEU A 117 -9.13 46.91 -18.10
CA LEU A 117 -7.71 46.67 -17.86
C LEU A 117 -7.23 47.60 -16.75
N LEU A 118 -6.43 47.06 -15.84
CA LEU A 118 -5.86 47.79 -14.72
C LEU A 118 -4.63 48.58 -15.17
N ASN A 119 -4.47 49.81 -14.67
CA ASN A 119 -3.28 50.62 -14.92
C ASN A 119 -2.20 50.35 -13.86
N LEU A 120 -1.84 49.08 -13.69
CA LEU A 120 -0.85 48.61 -12.74
C LEU A 120 0.28 47.89 -13.50
N GLY A 121 1.50 48.43 -13.39
CA GLY A 121 2.69 47.85 -14.01
C GLY A 121 3.22 46.60 -13.28
N PRO A 122 4.11 45.81 -13.90
CA PRO A 122 4.64 44.58 -13.32
C PRO A 122 5.36 44.85 -11.99
N GLY A 123 5.29 43.89 -11.07
CA GLY A 123 5.90 43.97 -9.75
C GLY A 123 5.05 44.64 -8.67
N GLY A 124 3.82 45.08 -8.99
CA GLY A 124 2.83 45.51 -7.99
C GLY A 124 2.54 44.43 -6.94
N SER A 125 2.23 44.85 -5.72
CA SER A 125 1.88 43.97 -4.60
C SER A 125 0.40 43.55 -4.64
N TRP A 126 0.03 42.62 -3.74
CA TRP A 126 -1.37 42.25 -3.57
C TRP A 126 -2.24 43.45 -3.16
N ASP A 127 -1.75 44.32 -2.28
CA ASP A 127 -2.51 45.50 -1.87
C ASP A 127 -2.70 46.51 -3.01
N ASP A 128 -1.68 46.74 -3.84
CA ASP A 128 -1.79 47.61 -5.02
C ASP A 128 -2.85 47.07 -5.99
N LEU A 129 -2.83 45.76 -6.24
CA LEU A 129 -3.80 45.09 -7.09
C LEU A 129 -5.22 45.20 -6.51
N ARG A 130 -5.39 44.97 -5.20
CA ARG A 130 -6.67 45.07 -4.51
C ARG A 130 -7.26 46.48 -4.58
N ILE A 131 -6.43 47.52 -4.43
CA ILE A 131 -6.84 48.91 -4.55
C ILE A 131 -7.27 49.23 -5.98
N GLU A 132 -6.47 48.85 -6.99
CA GLU A 132 -6.76 49.16 -8.39
C GLU A 132 -7.97 48.38 -8.95
N MET A 133 -8.27 47.20 -8.41
CA MET A 133 -9.46 46.43 -8.76
C MET A 133 -10.75 46.97 -8.10
N ALA A 134 -10.65 47.77 -7.04
CA ALA A 134 -11.80 48.18 -6.25
C ALA A 134 -12.84 48.92 -7.12
N GLY A 135 -14.10 48.46 -7.05
CA GLY A 135 -15.18 49.02 -7.87
C GLY A 135 -15.21 48.57 -9.34
N HIS A 136 -14.29 47.70 -9.76
CA HIS A 136 -14.21 47.19 -11.14
C HIS A 136 -14.37 45.67 -11.26
N VAL A 137 -14.55 44.95 -10.14
CA VAL A 137 -14.80 43.50 -10.12
C VAL A 137 -16.26 43.23 -10.50
N LEU A 138 -16.47 42.47 -11.57
CA LEU A 138 -17.79 42.04 -12.03
C LEU A 138 -18.21 40.69 -11.43
N ALA A 139 -17.23 39.79 -11.22
CA ALA A 139 -17.46 38.50 -10.59
C ALA A 139 -16.17 37.95 -9.97
N THR A 140 -16.34 37.08 -8.97
CA THR A 140 -15.24 36.39 -8.28
C THR A 140 -15.57 34.92 -8.13
N GLY A 141 -14.56 34.06 -8.16
CA GLY A 141 -14.67 32.65 -7.78
C GLY A 141 -13.41 32.18 -7.08
N VAL A 142 -13.57 31.14 -6.27
CA VAL A 142 -12.50 30.53 -5.48
C VAL A 142 -12.37 29.06 -5.86
N PHE A 143 -11.14 28.53 -5.80
CA PHE A 143 -10.86 27.11 -5.92
C PHE A 143 -9.74 26.71 -4.96
N ASP A 144 -10.00 25.69 -4.15
CA ASP A 144 -9.10 25.26 -3.08
C ASP A 144 -8.39 23.96 -3.43
N CYS A 145 -7.09 23.90 -3.13
CA CYS A 145 -6.28 22.70 -3.27
C CYS A 145 -5.30 22.53 -2.11
N ILE A 146 -4.91 21.29 -1.85
CA ILE A 146 -3.95 20.92 -0.80
C ILE A 146 -2.61 20.60 -1.46
N ALA A 147 -1.50 21.03 -0.86
CA ALA A 147 -0.18 20.54 -1.27
C ALA A 147 0.52 19.81 -0.12
N LEU A 148 1.16 18.68 -0.45
CA LEU A 148 1.99 17.89 0.48
C LEU A 148 3.38 18.50 0.66
N THR A 149 4.05 18.17 1.77
CA THR A 149 5.43 18.61 2.07
C THR A 149 6.42 18.15 1.00
N LYS A 150 7.55 18.86 0.87
CA LYS A 150 8.62 18.46 -0.06
C LYS A 150 9.07 17.00 0.12
N SER A 151 9.16 16.50 1.35
CA SER A 151 9.56 15.11 1.62
C SER A 151 8.55 14.09 1.11
N ALA A 152 7.25 14.39 1.19
CA ALA A 152 6.20 13.51 0.71
C ALA A 152 6.16 13.38 -0.82
N TYR A 153 6.68 14.38 -1.55
CA TYR A 153 6.80 14.30 -3.00
C TYR A 153 8.14 13.72 -3.50
N TYR A 154 9.20 13.82 -2.70
CA TYR A 154 10.56 13.36 -3.05
C TYR A 154 10.73 11.83 -2.96
N ASP A 155 9.76 11.12 -2.38
CA ASP A 155 9.76 9.67 -2.31
C ASP A 155 9.29 9.03 -3.63
N LYS A 156 10.00 9.31 -4.73
CA LYS A 156 9.77 8.69 -6.05
C LYS A 156 10.91 7.78 -6.50
N SER A 157 12.11 7.90 -5.91
CA SER A 157 13.19 6.92 -6.09
C SER A 157 13.02 5.67 -5.20
N GLU A 158 12.13 5.74 -4.22
CA GLU A 158 11.66 4.64 -3.37
C GLU A 158 10.18 4.32 -3.67
N ASN A 159 9.75 4.49 -4.93
CA ASN A 159 8.41 4.08 -5.40
C ASN A 159 8.33 2.58 -5.78
N LYS A 160 9.38 1.81 -5.50
CA LYS A 160 9.11 0.54 -4.84
C LYS A 160 8.96 0.93 -3.39
N ILE A 161 7.76 0.83 -2.82
CA ILE A 161 7.62 0.65 -1.37
C ILE A 161 8.58 -0.48 -1.04
N ALA A 162 9.81 -0.11 -0.72
CA ALA A 162 10.76 -0.99 -0.13
C ALA A 162 10.02 -1.25 1.17
N MET A 163 9.52 -2.47 1.32
CA MET A 163 9.31 -3.05 2.63
C MET A 163 10.69 -3.12 3.29
N THR A 164 11.32 -1.96 3.53
CA THR A 164 12.44 -1.76 4.39
C THR A 164 11.92 -2.19 5.74
N THR A 165 12.29 -3.42 6.07
CA THR A 165 12.20 -4.17 7.32
C THR A 165 11.70 -3.33 8.48
N ILE A 166 10.41 -3.03 8.49
CA ILE A 166 9.69 -2.49 9.64
C ILE A 166 8.68 -3.57 9.97
N THR A 167 8.93 -4.24 11.08
CA THR A 167 8.31 -5.50 11.47
C THR A 167 7.03 -5.22 12.24
N PHE A 168 6.15 -6.22 12.37
CA PHE A 168 5.03 -6.22 13.32
C PHE A 168 5.43 -5.61 14.69
N LYS A 169 6.66 -5.87 15.14
CA LYS A 169 7.26 -5.33 16.36
C LYS A 169 7.26 -3.80 16.45
N ASP A 170 7.50 -3.10 15.34
CA ASP A 170 7.55 -1.64 15.34
C ASP A 170 6.19 -1.04 15.63
N ILE A 171 5.14 -1.53 14.96
CA ILE A 171 3.74 -1.14 15.22
C ILE A 171 3.31 -1.57 16.62
N TYR A 172 3.66 -2.79 17.02
CA TYR A 172 3.27 -3.37 18.30
C TYR A 172 3.76 -2.55 19.51
N THR A 173 4.97 -1.97 19.41
CA THR A 173 5.61 -1.19 20.48
C THR A 173 5.22 0.28 20.53
N GLN A 174 4.50 0.81 19.52
CA GLN A 174 4.10 2.22 19.53
C GLN A 174 2.99 2.48 20.55
N GLU A 175 3.22 3.50 21.37
CA GLU A 175 2.24 4.06 22.31
C GLU A 175 2.23 5.58 22.18
N SER A 176 1.05 6.19 22.19
CA SER A 176 0.87 7.64 22.07
C SER A 176 -0.45 8.08 22.73
N THR A 177 -0.69 9.39 22.81
CA THR A 177 -1.99 9.92 23.24
C THR A 177 -3.11 9.54 22.27
N ALA A 178 -2.78 9.43 20.98
CA ALA A 178 -3.66 8.94 19.93
C ALA A 178 -2.86 8.15 18.89
N CYS A 179 -3.23 6.88 18.74
CA CYS A 179 -2.81 5.96 17.71
C CYS A 179 -4.04 5.60 16.88
N ILE A 180 -4.03 6.00 15.62
CA ILE A 180 -5.09 5.75 14.64
C ILE A 180 -4.69 4.51 13.83
N THR A 181 -5.56 3.52 13.81
CA THR A 181 -5.46 2.37 12.91
C THR A 181 -6.66 2.37 11.97
N LEU A 182 -6.39 2.46 10.67
CA LEU A 182 -7.39 2.42 9.63
C LEU A 182 -7.16 1.20 8.74
N ILE A 183 -8.06 0.23 8.77
CA ILE A 183 -8.00 -0.96 7.91
C ILE A 183 -9.07 -0.84 6.83
N ILE A 184 -8.65 -0.99 5.58
CA ILE A 184 -9.48 -0.74 4.41
C ILE A 184 -9.45 -1.97 3.52
N PRO A 185 -10.60 -2.57 3.17
CA PRO A 185 -10.66 -3.60 2.14
C PRO A 185 -10.37 -2.99 0.77
N LEU A 186 -9.59 -3.68 -0.06
CA LEU A 186 -9.30 -3.27 -1.43
C LEU A 186 -9.88 -4.30 -2.40
N GLN A 187 -10.46 -3.84 -3.50
CA GLN A 187 -10.93 -4.74 -4.54
C GLN A 187 -9.77 -5.20 -5.44
N PRO A 188 -9.63 -6.50 -5.73
CA PRO A 188 -8.63 -6.98 -6.67
C PRO A 188 -8.83 -6.34 -8.06
N VAL A 189 -7.76 -5.87 -8.69
CA VAL A 189 -7.80 -5.01 -9.91
C VAL A 189 -8.12 -5.81 -11.19
N ALA A 190 -8.84 -6.94 -11.11
CA ALA A 190 -9.28 -7.68 -12.28
C ALA A 190 -10.49 -6.98 -12.95
N GLY A 191 -10.25 -5.83 -13.58
CA GLY A 191 -11.24 -5.09 -14.38
C GLY A 191 -12.01 -3.97 -13.64
N TYR A 192 -11.61 -3.61 -12.42
CA TYR A 192 -12.18 -2.50 -11.65
C TYR A 192 -11.23 -1.30 -11.55
N SER A 193 -11.79 -0.08 -11.59
CA SER A 193 -11.09 1.17 -11.24
C SER A 193 -10.96 1.27 -9.72
N ARG A 194 -9.78 1.68 -9.22
CA ARG A 194 -9.54 1.99 -7.78
C ARG A 194 -10.35 3.19 -7.27
N GLU A 195 -11.19 3.81 -8.10
CA GLU A 195 -12.11 4.89 -7.71
C GLU A 195 -13.06 4.51 -6.58
N ALA A 196 -13.57 3.28 -6.56
CA ALA A 196 -14.46 2.81 -5.49
C ALA A 196 -13.71 2.72 -4.14
N ASP A 197 -12.49 2.16 -4.16
CA ASP A 197 -11.64 2.05 -2.98
C ASP A 197 -11.21 3.43 -2.46
N ALA A 198 -10.91 4.37 -3.37
CA ALA A 198 -10.61 5.76 -3.03
C ALA A 198 -11.79 6.45 -2.33
N HIS A 199 -13.03 6.21 -2.78
CA HIS A 199 -14.22 6.75 -2.14
C HIS A 199 -14.44 6.19 -0.73
N VAL A 200 -14.21 4.89 -0.52
CA VAL A 200 -14.28 4.25 0.81
C VAL A 200 -13.23 4.87 1.73
N LEU A 201 -11.98 5.00 1.26
CA LEU A 201 -10.89 5.64 1.98
C LEU A 201 -11.26 7.08 2.39
N ASP A 202 -11.77 7.89 1.47
CA ASP A 202 -12.16 9.28 1.75
C ASP A 202 -13.28 9.37 2.80
N LYS A 203 -14.28 8.48 2.70
CA LYS A 203 -15.36 8.39 3.70
C LYS A 203 -14.82 8.04 5.08
N MET A 204 -13.89 7.09 5.17
CA MET A 204 -13.31 6.65 6.44
C MET A 204 -12.40 7.73 7.05
N VAL A 205 -11.56 8.36 6.24
CA VAL A 205 -10.71 9.49 6.67
C VAL A 205 -11.58 10.67 7.14
N GLY A 206 -12.70 10.94 6.47
CA GLY A 206 -13.69 11.93 6.90
C GLY A 206 -14.27 11.64 8.28
N LYS A 207 -14.66 10.38 8.56
CA LYS A 207 -15.14 9.96 9.90
C LYS A 207 -14.08 10.19 10.99
N VAL A 208 -12.83 9.81 10.72
CA VAL A 208 -11.71 10.02 11.65
C VAL A 208 -11.48 11.52 11.89
N THR A 209 -11.59 12.33 10.83
CA THR A 209 -11.44 13.79 10.91
C THR A 209 -12.45 14.43 11.84
N GLY A 210 -13.74 14.11 11.68
CA GLY A 210 -14.79 14.59 12.60
C GLY A 210 -14.49 14.22 14.05
N PHE A 211 -14.17 12.95 14.31
CA PHE A 211 -13.88 12.47 15.66
C PHE A 211 -12.66 13.15 16.29
N LEU A 212 -11.57 13.35 15.53
CA LEU A 212 -10.36 14.01 16.04
C LEU A 212 -10.58 15.49 16.37
N HIS A 213 -11.45 16.18 15.65
CA HIS A 213 -11.79 17.57 15.96
C HIS A 213 -12.66 17.70 17.23
N GLU A 214 -13.49 16.70 17.51
CA GLU A 214 -14.34 16.68 18.72
C GLU A 214 -13.57 16.28 19.98
N MET A 215 -12.66 15.29 19.87
CA MET A 215 -12.06 14.64 21.03
C MET A 215 -10.66 15.11 21.40
N TYR A 216 -9.95 15.79 20.49
CA TYR A 216 -8.54 16.17 20.68
C TYR A 216 -8.28 17.66 20.41
N PRO A 217 -7.25 18.26 21.04
CA PRO A 217 -6.88 19.66 20.77
C PRO A 217 -6.48 19.88 19.31
N MET A 218 -6.87 21.03 18.75
CA MET A 218 -6.67 21.38 17.33
C MET A 218 -5.24 21.12 16.82
N LYS A 219 -4.22 21.44 17.63
CA LYS A 219 -2.81 21.24 17.27
C LYS A 219 -2.43 19.76 17.14
N GLU A 220 -2.96 18.90 18.00
CA GLU A 220 -2.71 17.45 17.95
C GLU A 220 -3.46 16.81 16.79
N SER A 221 -4.74 17.17 16.62
CA SER A 221 -5.58 16.71 15.51
C SER A 221 -4.97 17.06 14.15
N ALA A 222 -4.42 18.28 13.99
CA ALA A 222 -3.78 18.71 12.75
C ALA A 222 -2.58 17.82 12.35
N VAL A 223 -1.73 17.42 13.30
CA VAL A 223 -0.57 16.57 13.03
C VAL A 223 -1.00 15.16 12.63
N LEU A 224 -1.97 14.59 13.36
CA LEU A 224 -2.52 13.26 13.07
C LEU A 224 -3.19 13.22 11.70
N LEU A 225 -3.96 14.25 11.37
CA LEU A 225 -4.65 14.36 10.09
C LEU A 225 -3.67 14.53 8.93
N ALA A 226 -2.64 15.37 9.07
CA ALA A 226 -1.62 15.52 8.05
C ALA A 226 -0.94 14.18 7.72
N ASN A 227 -0.56 13.42 8.75
CA ASN A 227 0.03 12.09 8.56
C ASN A 227 -0.95 11.09 7.91
N LEU A 228 -2.23 11.14 8.28
CA LEU A 228 -3.27 10.27 7.72
C LEU A 228 -3.54 10.56 6.24
N TYR A 229 -3.68 11.84 5.88
CA TYR A 229 -3.89 12.25 4.49
C TYR A 229 -2.70 11.89 3.60
N GLU A 230 -1.47 11.98 4.12
CA GLU A 230 -0.28 11.56 3.39
C GLU A 230 -0.28 10.05 3.09
N LEU A 231 -0.56 9.21 4.09
CA LEU A 231 -0.66 7.76 3.85
C LEU A 231 -1.82 7.41 2.92
N ALA A 232 -2.94 8.12 3.02
CA ALA A 232 -4.07 7.93 2.12
C ALA A 232 -3.70 8.27 0.67
N ALA A 233 -2.92 9.33 0.46
CA ALA A 233 -2.42 9.71 -0.86
C ALA A 233 -1.47 8.64 -1.45
N LEU A 234 -0.56 8.10 -0.63
CA LEU A 234 0.33 7.00 -1.04
C LEU A 234 -0.47 5.77 -1.47
N LEU A 235 -1.49 5.40 -0.70
CA LEU A 235 -2.36 4.26 -1.05
C LEU A 235 -3.11 4.49 -2.37
N LYS A 236 -3.61 5.71 -2.63
CA LYS A 236 -4.26 6.07 -3.90
C LYS A 236 -3.32 6.02 -5.10
N ALA A 237 -2.02 6.25 -4.88
CA ALA A 237 -1.00 6.20 -5.93
C ALA A 237 -0.47 4.78 -6.19
N ASP A 238 -0.74 3.82 -5.32
CA ASP A 238 -0.37 2.41 -5.51
C ASP A 238 -1.27 1.74 -6.55
N ASP A 239 -0.70 1.00 -7.50
CA ASP A 239 -1.42 0.36 -8.61
C ASP A 239 -1.27 -1.18 -8.62
N ARG A 240 -0.72 -1.78 -7.56
CA ARG A 240 -0.49 -3.23 -7.51
C ARG A 240 -1.80 -4.03 -7.58
N PRO A 241 -1.93 -5.03 -8.46
CA PRO A 241 -3.22 -5.63 -8.78
C PRO A 241 -3.74 -6.67 -7.77
N ALA A 242 -2.89 -7.23 -6.91
CA ALA A 242 -3.21 -8.40 -6.08
C ALA A 242 -3.50 -8.07 -4.60
N LEU A 243 -3.40 -6.79 -4.22
CA LEU A 243 -3.76 -6.30 -2.89
C LEU A 243 -5.26 -6.50 -2.61
N GLN A 244 -5.58 -6.97 -1.40
CA GLN A 244 -6.95 -7.18 -0.93
C GLN A 244 -7.28 -6.34 0.31
N GLY A 245 -6.28 -5.62 0.85
CA GLY A 245 -6.46 -4.70 1.96
C GLY A 245 -5.28 -3.75 2.15
N ALA A 246 -5.51 -2.70 2.92
CA ALA A 246 -4.47 -1.79 3.39
C ALA A 246 -4.71 -1.37 4.85
N GLY A 247 -3.62 -1.06 5.54
CA GLY A 247 -3.62 -0.57 6.92
C GLY A 247 -2.83 0.72 7.05
N LEU A 248 -3.47 1.80 7.49
CA LEU A 248 -2.83 3.08 7.79
C LEU A 248 -2.68 3.20 9.31
N TYR A 249 -1.44 3.29 9.77
CA TYR A 249 -1.06 3.38 11.17
C TYR A 249 -0.49 4.77 11.41
N VAL A 250 -1.16 5.60 12.22
CA VAL A 250 -0.79 7.01 12.42
C VAL A 250 -0.80 7.40 13.89
N SER A 251 0.30 7.98 14.36
CA SER A 251 0.39 8.73 15.61
C SER A 251 1.10 10.06 15.36
N ALA A 252 1.28 10.86 16.41
CA ALA A 252 1.99 12.15 16.29
C ALA A 252 3.45 12.01 15.81
N ARG A 253 4.08 10.85 16.03
CA ARG A 253 5.50 10.60 15.74
C ARG A 253 5.77 9.38 14.86
N TYR A 254 4.74 8.63 14.51
CA TYR A 254 4.86 7.40 13.74
C TYR A 254 3.79 7.38 12.65
N LYS A 255 4.18 7.00 11.44
CA LYS A 255 3.23 6.68 10.38
C LYS A 255 3.73 5.52 9.54
N LYS A 256 2.85 4.58 9.21
CA LYS A 256 3.19 3.43 8.36
C LYS A 256 1.97 2.98 7.55
N LEU A 257 2.20 2.72 6.27
CA LEU A 257 1.27 2.02 5.40
C LEU A 257 1.67 0.54 5.33
N LEU A 258 0.74 -0.34 5.67
CA LEU A 258 0.85 -1.78 5.41
C LEU A 258 -0.13 -2.18 4.33
N LEU A 259 0.25 -3.16 3.52
CA LEU A 259 -0.58 -3.67 2.43
C LEU A 259 -0.77 -5.15 2.65
N PHE A 260 -2.03 -5.58 2.56
CA PHE A 260 -2.45 -6.92 2.91
C PHE A 260 -2.78 -7.68 1.63
N PRO A 261 -2.09 -8.81 1.36
CA PRO A 261 -2.38 -9.66 0.21
C PRO A 261 -3.44 -10.73 0.56
N PHE A 262 -4.31 -10.40 1.51
CA PHE A 262 -5.42 -11.19 2.03
C PHE A 262 -6.59 -10.26 2.37
N PRO A 263 -7.84 -10.76 2.37
CA PRO A 263 -9.01 -9.94 2.62
C PRO A 263 -9.04 -9.46 4.07
N VAL A 264 -9.47 -8.21 4.27
CA VAL A 264 -9.63 -7.58 5.58
C VAL A 264 -11.03 -6.98 5.72
N LYS A 265 -11.50 -6.76 6.94
CA LYS A 265 -12.75 -6.02 7.21
C LYS A 265 -12.43 -4.55 7.48
N GLU A 266 -13.32 -3.67 7.04
CA GLU A 266 -13.26 -2.23 7.34
C GLU A 266 -13.16 -2.04 8.86
N LYS A 267 -12.14 -1.31 9.32
CA LYS A 267 -11.91 -1.06 10.75
C LYS A 267 -11.32 0.32 10.99
N VAL A 268 -11.83 1.01 11.99
CA VAL A 268 -11.30 2.28 12.49
C VAL A 268 -11.08 2.15 13.99
N VAL A 269 -9.84 2.34 14.44
CA VAL A 269 -9.49 2.31 15.88
C VAL A 269 -8.70 3.55 16.22
N ILE A 270 -9.11 4.25 17.28
CA ILE A 270 -8.36 5.38 17.86
C ILE A 270 -8.17 5.06 19.33
N ALA A 271 -6.94 4.75 19.72
CA ALA A 271 -6.60 4.31 21.07
C ALA A 271 -5.19 4.78 21.45
N GLY A 272 -4.73 4.46 22.67
CA GLY A 272 -3.34 4.74 23.07
C GLY A 272 -2.29 3.88 22.35
N LYS A 273 -2.72 2.81 21.70
CA LYS A 273 -1.87 1.84 20.96
C LYS A 273 -2.55 1.46 19.65
N PHE A 274 -1.77 1.05 18.65
CA PHE A 274 -2.34 0.58 17.38
C PHE A 274 -3.10 -0.75 17.54
N SER A 275 -4.05 -1.03 16.66
CA SER A 275 -4.55 -2.41 16.52
C SER A 275 -3.53 -3.21 15.72
N VAL A 276 -3.08 -4.35 16.23
CA VAL A 276 -1.97 -5.15 15.70
C VAL A 276 -2.41 -6.41 14.99
N ARG A 277 -3.71 -6.71 14.96
CA ARG A 277 -4.26 -7.96 14.43
C ARG A 277 -3.84 -8.26 12.99
N GLU A 278 -4.10 -7.34 12.06
CA GLU A 278 -3.77 -7.55 10.63
C GLU A 278 -2.26 -7.48 10.40
N ALA A 279 -1.54 -6.67 11.19
CA ALA A 279 -0.07 -6.64 11.16
C ALA A 279 0.53 -7.98 11.62
N LEU A 280 -0.06 -8.62 12.63
CA LEU A 280 0.35 -9.94 13.10
C LEU A 280 0.06 -11.01 12.05
N GLN A 281 -1.12 -10.96 11.43
CA GLN A 281 -1.47 -11.89 10.35
C GLN A 281 -0.52 -11.74 9.16
N LEU A 282 -0.14 -10.50 8.81
CA LEU A 282 0.86 -10.23 7.76
C LEU A 282 2.23 -10.82 8.11
N GLU A 283 2.67 -10.72 9.37
CA GLU A 283 3.91 -11.32 9.86
C GLU A 283 3.87 -12.86 9.74
N GLN A 284 2.73 -13.48 10.04
CA GLN A 284 2.55 -14.94 9.92
C GLN A 284 2.61 -15.42 8.47
N TYR A 285 2.13 -14.61 7.54
CA TYR A 285 2.23 -14.87 6.10
C TYR A 285 3.60 -14.55 5.52
N SER A 286 4.47 -13.87 6.26
CA SER A 286 5.80 -13.42 5.81
C SER A 286 6.86 -14.54 5.80
N VAL A 287 6.49 -15.71 5.28
CA VAL A 287 7.37 -16.87 5.12
C VAL A 287 8.12 -16.77 3.79
N ASP A 288 9.44 -16.91 3.85
CA ASP A 288 10.29 -17.00 2.65
C ASP A 288 9.98 -18.29 1.87
N TYR A 289 9.96 -18.21 0.55
CA TYR A 289 9.77 -19.36 -0.35
C TYR A 289 10.72 -19.27 -1.55
N ILE A 290 10.92 -20.38 -2.26
CA ILE A 290 11.71 -20.41 -3.49
C ILE A 290 10.79 -20.68 -4.67
N LEU A 291 10.95 -19.92 -5.75
CA LEU A 291 10.35 -20.19 -7.04
C LEU A 291 11.42 -20.62 -8.03
N LEU A 292 11.28 -21.82 -8.58
CA LEU A 292 12.13 -22.31 -9.67
C LEU A 292 11.33 -22.27 -10.97
N HIS A 293 11.73 -21.39 -11.88
CA HIS A 293 11.11 -21.23 -13.20
C HIS A 293 11.99 -21.86 -14.25
N ALA A 294 11.53 -22.96 -14.84
CA ALA A 294 12.32 -23.82 -15.71
C ALA A 294 11.64 -24.05 -17.06
N ASP A 295 12.41 -23.95 -18.14
CA ASP A 295 12.06 -24.54 -19.44
C ASP A 295 13.23 -25.37 -19.98
N SER A 296 13.04 -25.99 -21.15
CA SER A 296 14.05 -26.76 -21.86
C SER A 296 15.36 -25.99 -22.16
N LYS A 297 15.41 -24.66 -22.05
CA LYS A 297 16.54 -23.82 -22.42
C LYS A 297 17.19 -23.10 -21.24
N ARG A 298 16.48 -22.89 -20.14
CA ARG A 298 16.99 -22.13 -18.99
C ARG A 298 16.24 -22.46 -17.71
N VAL A 299 16.93 -22.27 -16.59
CA VAL A 299 16.37 -22.34 -15.24
C VAL A 299 16.72 -21.06 -14.49
N MET A 300 15.70 -20.38 -13.98
CA MET A 300 15.82 -19.20 -13.13
C MET A 300 15.32 -19.52 -11.73
N CYS A 301 16.00 -18.99 -10.72
CA CYS A 301 15.62 -19.16 -9.33
C CYS A 301 15.29 -17.80 -8.72
N TYR A 302 14.23 -17.74 -7.94
CA TYR A 302 13.79 -16.53 -7.26
C TYR A 302 13.59 -16.83 -5.78
N LYS A 303 14.03 -15.90 -4.94
CA LYS A 303 13.62 -15.83 -3.54
C LYS A 303 12.32 -15.04 -3.48
N GLY A 304 11.28 -15.65 -2.91
CA GLY A 304 9.96 -15.04 -2.77
C GLY A 304 9.63 -14.76 -1.32
N LYS A 305 8.87 -13.67 -1.11
CA LYS A 305 8.23 -13.35 0.17
C LYS A 305 6.96 -12.57 -0.11
N LEU A 306 5.83 -13.01 0.41
CA LEU A 306 4.51 -12.47 0.03
C LEU A 306 4.38 -12.43 -1.52
N GLU A 307 4.02 -11.26 -2.07
CA GLU A 307 3.89 -11.01 -3.50
C GLU A 307 5.16 -10.47 -4.16
N GLU A 308 6.32 -10.58 -3.51
CA GLU A 308 7.59 -10.12 -4.05
C GLU A 308 8.46 -11.30 -4.48
N LEU A 309 9.12 -11.14 -5.63
CA LEU A 309 10.10 -12.07 -6.15
C LEU A 309 11.41 -11.33 -6.43
N GLU A 310 12.46 -11.73 -5.72
CA GLU A 310 13.83 -11.33 -5.97
C GLU A 310 14.52 -12.41 -6.78
N GLU A 311 15.10 -12.03 -7.92
CA GLU A 311 15.83 -12.98 -8.77
C GLU A 311 17.22 -13.24 -8.19
N ILE A 312 17.59 -14.51 -8.09
CA ILE A 312 18.94 -14.90 -7.68
C ILE A 312 19.85 -14.83 -8.90
N GLN A 313 20.82 -13.92 -8.86
CA GLN A 313 21.80 -13.68 -9.92
C GLN A 313 23.21 -13.91 -9.38
N ASP A 314 23.69 -15.15 -9.49
CA ASP A 314 25.01 -15.56 -9.07
C ASP A 314 25.58 -16.67 -9.97
N HIS A 315 26.58 -17.41 -9.49
CA HIS A 315 27.21 -18.49 -10.26
C HIS A 315 26.31 -19.73 -10.45
N ASN A 316 25.25 -19.87 -9.65
CA ASN A 316 24.32 -21.00 -9.73
C ASN A 316 23.13 -20.68 -10.64
N PHE A 317 22.63 -19.44 -10.63
CA PHE A 317 21.47 -19.00 -11.42
C PHE A 317 21.68 -17.61 -12.04
N PRO A 318 21.11 -17.34 -13.25
CA PRO A 318 20.34 -18.25 -14.09
C PRO A 318 21.21 -19.31 -14.79
N ARG A 319 20.68 -20.53 -14.92
CA ARG A 319 21.34 -21.59 -15.72
C ARG A 319 20.81 -21.56 -17.13
N LEU A 320 21.71 -21.51 -18.10
CA LEU A 320 21.37 -21.58 -19.52
C LEU A 320 21.82 -22.93 -20.07
N TYR A 321 20.94 -23.56 -20.85
CA TYR A 321 21.27 -24.77 -21.59
C TYR A 321 22.17 -24.40 -22.76
N GLN A 322 23.41 -24.88 -22.75
CA GLN A 322 24.36 -24.70 -23.85
C GLN A 322 24.33 -25.92 -24.77
N GLU A 323 23.95 -25.73 -26.04
CA GLU A 323 24.08 -26.76 -27.08
C GLU A 323 25.52 -26.79 -27.60
N GLU A 324 26.40 -27.50 -26.91
CA GLU A 324 27.84 -27.55 -27.25
C GLU A 324 28.21 -28.35 -28.53
N TYR A 325 27.26 -28.79 -29.37
CA TYR A 325 27.61 -29.63 -30.53
C TYR A 325 26.85 -29.30 -31.81
N GLU A 326 27.60 -28.84 -32.80
CA GLU A 326 27.21 -28.89 -34.21
C GLU A 326 27.31 -30.36 -34.66
N TYR A 327 26.18 -31.01 -34.88
CA TYR A 327 26.16 -32.40 -35.35
C TYR A 327 26.66 -32.42 -36.80
N ALA A 328 27.87 -32.94 -37.02
CA ALA A 328 28.35 -33.27 -38.36
C ALA A 328 27.34 -34.25 -39.00
N LYS A 329 26.63 -33.79 -40.03
CA LYS A 329 25.76 -34.68 -40.81
C LYS A 329 26.66 -35.80 -41.37
N PRO A 330 26.30 -37.08 -41.23
CA PRO A 330 27.06 -38.15 -41.86
C PRO A 330 27.18 -37.84 -43.35
N SER A 331 28.41 -37.92 -43.89
CA SER A 331 28.62 -37.75 -45.32
C SER A 331 27.78 -38.79 -46.06
N ARG A 332 27.04 -38.35 -47.09
CA ARG A 332 26.26 -39.24 -47.96
C ARG A 332 27.23 -40.14 -48.74
N SER A 333 27.69 -41.21 -48.13
CA SER A 333 28.55 -42.19 -48.78
C SER A 333 27.71 -43.37 -49.26
N SER A 334 27.58 -43.44 -50.59
CA SER A 334 26.93 -44.49 -51.39
C SER A 334 25.40 -44.63 -51.24
N SER A 335 24.74 -44.62 -52.39
CA SER A 335 23.31 -44.72 -52.67
C SER A 335 22.65 -46.06 -52.28
N LEU A 336 23.21 -46.80 -51.31
CA LEU A 336 22.71 -48.10 -50.86
C LEU A 336 22.41 -48.20 -49.34
N ALA A 337 22.85 -47.22 -48.53
CA ALA A 337 22.49 -47.14 -47.12
C ALA A 337 21.18 -46.37 -46.94
N GLY A 338 20.06 -47.07 -47.18
CA GLY A 338 18.72 -46.51 -47.19
C GLY A 338 18.24 -45.90 -45.88
N TYR A 339 17.04 -45.30 -45.96
CA TYR A 339 16.20 -44.68 -44.92
C TYR A 339 16.30 -45.23 -43.46
N ALA A 340 16.76 -46.45 -43.24
CA ALA A 340 17.03 -47.02 -41.93
C ALA A 340 18.20 -46.34 -41.18
N GLY A 341 19.26 -45.91 -41.89
CA GLY A 341 20.42 -45.23 -41.30
C GLY A 341 20.11 -43.82 -40.79
N GLU A 342 19.31 -43.06 -41.56
CA GLU A 342 18.84 -41.72 -41.16
C GLU A 342 17.89 -41.80 -39.94
N LYS A 343 16.94 -42.75 -39.93
CA LYS A 343 16.05 -42.96 -38.77
C LYS A 343 16.79 -43.34 -37.49
N ASN A 344 17.83 -44.17 -37.59
CA ASN A 344 18.66 -44.52 -36.43
C ASN A 344 19.49 -43.33 -35.95
N PHE A 345 20.07 -42.54 -36.87
CA PHE A 345 20.80 -41.31 -36.52
C PHE A 345 19.90 -40.27 -35.84
N GLU A 346 18.68 -40.07 -36.34
CA GLU A 346 17.70 -39.17 -35.71
C GLU A 346 17.26 -39.66 -34.33
N LYS A 347 17.11 -40.98 -34.16
CA LYS A 347 16.77 -41.60 -32.87
C LYS A 347 17.91 -41.43 -31.86
N ASP A 348 19.15 -41.70 -32.25
CA ASP A 348 20.34 -41.54 -31.39
C ASP A 348 20.56 -40.07 -31.01
N LYS A 349 20.37 -39.14 -31.96
CA LYS A 349 20.38 -37.69 -31.68
C LYS A 349 19.30 -37.31 -30.66
N SER A 350 18.09 -37.82 -30.81
CA SER A 350 16.97 -37.53 -29.91
C SER A 350 17.21 -38.06 -28.49
N LEU A 351 17.78 -39.27 -28.37
CA LEU A 351 18.17 -39.88 -27.09
C LEU A 351 19.29 -39.08 -26.40
N LEU A 352 20.32 -38.67 -27.15
CA LEU A 352 21.41 -37.84 -26.63
C LEU A 352 20.92 -36.47 -26.15
N GLN A 353 20.02 -35.83 -26.90
CA GLN A 353 19.40 -34.57 -26.48
C GLN A 353 18.57 -34.75 -25.20
N ALA A 354 17.86 -35.87 -25.06
CA ALA A 354 17.11 -36.18 -23.84
C ALA A 354 18.04 -36.38 -22.63
N ASP A 355 19.13 -37.14 -22.76
CA ASP A 355 20.08 -37.32 -21.65
C ASP A 355 20.77 -36.01 -21.25
N ARG A 356 21.14 -35.17 -22.22
CA ARG A 356 21.72 -33.84 -21.94
C ARG A 356 20.75 -32.92 -21.22
N ARG A 357 19.47 -32.90 -21.64
CA ARG A 357 18.42 -32.13 -20.93
C ARG A 357 18.23 -32.65 -19.51
N ARG A 358 18.23 -33.97 -19.32
CA ARG A 358 18.17 -34.58 -18.00
C ARG A 358 19.35 -34.13 -17.11
N ARG A 359 20.58 -34.15 -17.63
CA ARG A 359 21.77 -33.64 -16.92
C ARG A 359 21.66 -32.15 -16.58
N PHE A 360 21.10 -31.35 -17.48
CA PHE A 360 20.86 -29.93 -17.24
C PHE A 360 19.94 -29.70 -16.03
N PHE A 361 18.82 -30.43 -15.94
CA PHE A 361 17.93 -30.35 -14.77
C PHE A 361 18.57 -30.92 -13.49
N ILE A 362 19.37 -32.00 -13.57
CA ILE A 362 20.14 -32.51 -12.43
C ILE A 362 21.10 -31.44 -11.87
N GLN A 363 21.79 -30.71 -12.75
CA GLN A 363 22.67 -29.63 -12.32
C GLN A 363 21.90 -28.46 -11.70
N ALA A 364 20.73 -28.13 -12.24
CA ALA A 364 19.86 -27.11 -11.65
C ALA A 364 19.34 -27.52 -10.27
N ASP A 365 18.93 -28.77 -10.09
CA ASP A 365 18.50 -29.33 -8.80
C ASP A 365 19.63 -29.30 -7.76
N LYS A 366 20.84 -29.72 -8.14
CA LYS A 366 22.02 -29.66 -7.27
C LYS A 366 22.33 -28.22 -6.84
N ALA A 367 22.19 -27.26 -7.75
CA ALA A 367 22.39 -25.85 -7.46
C ALA A 367 21.29 -25.30 -6.53
N LEU A 368 20.04 -25.76 -6.67
CA LEU A 368 18.91 -25.36 -5.83
C LEU A 368 19.13 -25.70 -4.34
N SER A 369 19.85 -26.78 -4.04
CA SER A 369 20.13 -27.20 -2.65
C SER A 369 20.81 -26.12 -1.81
N ALA A 370 21.57 -25.20 -2.41
CA ALA A 370 22.24 -24.10 -1.71
C ALA A 370 21.26 -23.04 -1.15
N TYR A 371 20.03 -22.97 -1.68
CA TYR A 371 19.04 -21.94 -1.34
C TYR A 371 17.83 -22.50 -0.60
N LEU A 372 17.46 -23.76 -0.87
CA LEU A 372 16.15 -24.26 -0.49
C LEU A 372 16.03 -24.60 1.00
N GLY A 373 16.99 -25.31 1.59
CA GLY A 373 16.88 -25.77 2.98
C GLY A 373 15.52 -26.43 3.29
N GLN A 374 14.76 -25.86 4.22
CA GLN A 374 13.38 -26.26 4.56
C GLN A 374 12.30 -25.36 3.93
N LEU A 375 12.69 -24.41 3.08
CA LEU A 375 11.75 -23.48 2.45
C LEU A 375 10.82 -24.23 1.49
N PRO A 376 9.57 -23.77 1.37
CA PRO A 376 8.66 -24.27 0.35
C PRO A 376 9.14 -23.89 -1.07
N LEU A 377 8.89 -24.78 -2.02
CA LEU A 377 9.30 -24.69 -3.41
C LEU A 377 8.08 -24.61 -4.32
N VAL A 378 8.03 -23.59 -5.17
CA VAL A 378 7.07 -23.48 -6.27
C VAL A 378 7.80 -23.75 -7.58
N LEU A 379 7.23 -24.61 -8.43
CA LEU A 379 7.72 -24.85 -9.78
C LEU A 379 6.87 -24.09 -10.80
N ALA A 380 7.51 -23.40 -11.73
CA ALA A 380 6.84 -22.78 -12.87
C ALA A 380 7.52 -23.19 -14.17
N GLY A 381 6.74 -23.39 -15.23
CA GLY A 381 7.28 -23.77 -16.54
C GLY A 381 6.32 -24.57 -17.41
N PRO A 382 6.71 -24.93 -18.64
CA PRO A 382 5.96 -25.87 -19.46
C PRO A 382 5.79 -27.22 -18.73
N LYS A 383 4.59 -27.82 -18.80
CA LYS A 383 4.28 -29.10 -18.11
C LYS A 383 5.33 -30.19 -18.34
N LYS A 384 5.81 -30.30 -19.58
CA LYS A 384 6.81 -31.29 -19.98
C LYS A 384 8.15 -31.06 -19.26
N ASP A 385 8.60 -29.81 -19.15
CA ASP A 385 9.88 -29.47 -18.56
C ASP A 385 9.83 -29.61 -17.03
N MET A 386 8.72 -29.20 -16.41
CA MET A 386 8.50 -29.43 -14.97
C MET A 386 8.48 -30.91 -14.62
N ALA A 387 7.83 -31.76 -15.43
CA ALA A 387 7.84 -33.20 -15.22
C ALA A 387 9.25 -33.80 -15.26
N GLN A 388 10.10 -33.35 -16.19
CA GLN A 388 11.50 -33.79 -16.27
C GLN A 388 12.33 -33.34 -15.07
N LEU A 389 12.09 -32.13 -14.57
CA LEU A 389 12.71 -31.63 -13.35
C LEU A 389 12.26 -32.43 -12.12
N GLU A 390 10.96 -32.73 -12.01
CA GLU A 390 10.40 -33.52 -10.91
C GLU A 390 10.91 -34.97 -10.89
N GLU A 391 11.22 -35.56 -12.06
CA GLU A 391 11.83 -36.89 -12.14
C GLU A 391 13.26 -36.94 -11.56
N VAL A 392 13.96 -35.81 -11.51
CA VAL A 392 15.37 -35.75 -11.08
C VAL A 392 15.58 -35.04 -9.76
N THR A 393 14.55 -34.38 -9.21
CA THR A 393 14.71 -33.54 -8.03
C THR A 393 14.80 -34.34 -6.73
N HIS A 394 15.73 -33.93 -5.86
CA HIS A 394 15.82 -34.44 -4.49
C HIS A 394 14.93 -33.65 -3.51
N HIS A 395 14.26 -32.60 -4.00
CA HIS A 395 13.50 -31.63 -3.21
C HIS A 395 11.98 -31.83 -3.33
N SER A 396 11.53 -33.04 -3.66
CA SER A 396 10.10 -33.34 -3.90
C SER A 396 9.19 -33.01 -2.71
N LYS A 397 9.69 -33.15 -1.47
CA LYS A 397 8.96 -32.81 -0.24
C LYS A 397 8.77 -31.31 -0.04
N ASN A 398 9.62 -30.48 -0.64
CA ASN A 398 9.51 -29.03 -0.56
C ASN A 398 8.51 -28.48 -1.58
N ILE A 399 8.14 -29.24 -2.62
CA ILE A 399 7.25 -28.76 -3.68
C ILE A 399 5.83 -28.57 -3.15
N ILE A 400 5.41 -27.31 -3.05
CA ILE A 400 4.06 -26.95 -2.59
C ILE A 400 3.09 -26.65 -3.73
N ALA A 401 3.60 -26.24 -4.91
CA ALA A 401 2.74 -25.83 -6.03
C ALA A 401 3.45 -25.92 -7.40
N ARG A 402 2.64 -26.00 -8.47
CA ARG A 402 3.08 -26.09 -9.87
C ARG A 402 2.29 -25.13 -10.76
N ILE A 403 2.98 -24.33 -11.56
CA ILE A 403 2.37 -23.31 -12.42
C ILE A 403 2.69 -23.63 -13.89
N PRO A 404 1.75 -24.25 -14.63
CA PRO A 404 1.98 -24.60 -16.02
C PRO A 404 1.93 -23.36 -16.92
N GLY A 405 3.01 -23.08 -17.64
CA GLY A 405 3.08 -21.98 -18.61
C GLY A 405 4.49 -21.48 -18.83
N ASN A 406 4.68 -20.65 -19.86
CA ASN A 406 5.94 -19.94 -20.06
C ASN A 406 5.77 -18.50 -19.56
N TYR A 407 6.53 -18.13 -18.53
CA TYR A 407 6.43 -16.83 -17.89
C TYR A 407 7.66 -15.95 -18.10
N PHE A 408 8.56 -16.31 -19.02
CA PHE A 408 9.83 -15.59 -19.14
C PHE A 408 9.70 -14.22 -19.81
N HIS A 409 8.57 -13.97 -20.46
CA HIS A 409 8.22 -12.67 -21.03
C HIS A 409 7.24 -11.88 -20.13
N VAL A 410 6.88 -12.45 -18.98
CA VAL A 410 5.96 -11.84 -18.02
C VAL A 410 6.80 -11.09 -16.99
N GLY A 411 6.43 -9.84 -16.68
CA GLY A 411 7.08 -9.07 -15.62
C GLY A 411 7.00 -9.78 -14.27
N ARG A 412 8.01 -9.61 -13.42
CA ARG A 412 8.13 -10.28 -12.11
C ARG A 412 6.88 -10.09 -11.24
N ASP A 413 6.31 -8.88 -11.21
CA ASP A 413 5.12 -8.57 -10.40
C ASP A 413 3.91 -9.42 -10.83
N LYS A 414 3.75 -9.63 -12.14
CA LYS A 414 2.67 -10.48 -12.69
C LYS A 414 2.92 -11.97 -12.42
N LEU A 415 4.18 -12.41 -12.38
CA LEU A 415 4.53 -13.77 -11.99
C LEU A 415 4.29 -13.99 -10.49
N ALA A 416 4.71 -13.04 -9.65
CA ALA A 416 4.49 -13.08 -8.21
C ALA A 416 3.01 -13.11 -7.85
N ALA A 417 2.18 -12.30 -8.51
CA ALA A 417 0.72 -12.32 -8.36
C ALA A 417 0.07 -13.67 -8.76
N LYS A 418 0.75 -14.50 -9.57
CA LYS A 418 0.31 -15.88 -9.88
C LYS A 418 0.80 -16.90 -8.86
N VAL A 419 1.98 -16.68 -8.29
CA VAL A 419 2.62 -17.59 -7.33
C VAL A 419 2.02 -17.46 -5.95
N TRP A 420 1.82 -16.22 -5.48
CA TRP A 420 1.40 -15.94 -4.11
C TRP A 420 0.11 -16.65 -3.68
N PRO A 421 -0.98 -16.69 -4.48
CA PRO A 421 -2.20 -17.39 -4.06
C PRO A 421 -1.97 -18.87 -3.71
N LEU A 422 -1.04 -19.55 -4.39
CA LEU A 422 -0.69 -20.95 -4.15
C LEU A 422 0.15 -21.11 -2.89
N VAL A 423 1.07 -20.18 -2.63
CA VAL A 423 1.85 -20.14 -1.38
C VAL A 423 0.92 -19.88 -0.19
N ARG A 424 -0.01 -18.94 -0.33
CA ARG A 424 -1.02 -18.63 0.69
C ARG A 424 -1.90 -19.83 0.99
N GLU A 425 -2.40 -20.54 -0.03
CA GLU A 425 -3.20 -21.75 0.16
C GLU A 425 -2.43 -22.83 0.94
N TRP A 426 -1.13 -22.99 0.68
CA TRP A 426 -0.28 -23.89 1.46
C TRP A 426 -0.11 -23.44 2.91
N LEU A 427 0.13 -22.14 3.15
CA LEU A 427 0.22 -21.57 4.50
C LEU A 427 -1.09 -21.76 5.29
N ASP A 428 -2.23 -21.46 4.65
CA ASP A 428 -3.55 -21.65 5.24
C ASP A 428 -3.80 -23.14 5.57
N GLY A 429 -3.36 -24.06 4.71
CA GLY A 429 -3.43 -25.50 4.93
C GLY A 429 -2.57 -25.98 6.10
N ARG A 430 -1.35 -25.45 6.24
CA ARG A 430 -0.45 -25.72 7.37
C ARG A 430 -1.09 -25.28 8.68
N ASP A 431 -1.62 -24.07 8.71
CA ASP A 431 -2.21 -23.50 9.93
C ASP A 431 -3.51 -24.25 10.30
N ARG A 432 -4.30 -24.69 9.31
CA ARG A 432 -5.51 -25.51 9.54
C ARG A 432 -5.22 -26.84 10.25
N GLN A 433 -4.10 -27.51 9.94
CA GLN A 433 -3.71 -28.74 10.64
C GLN A 433 -3.38 -28.47 12.11
N VAL A 434 -2.63 -27.39 12.38
CA VAL A 434 -2.31 -26.96 13.75
C VAL A 434 -3.59 -26.62 14.51
N ILE A 435 -4.49 -25.86 13.89
CA ILE A 435 -5.78 -25.49 14.48
C ILE A 435 -6.64 -26.73 14.76
N SER A 436 -6.72 -27.70 13.84
CA SER A 436 -7.47 -28.94 14.06
C SER A 436 -6.95 -29.72 15.27
N SER A 437 -5.64 -29.94 15.36
CA SER A 437 -5.03 -30.62 16.51
C SER A 437 -5.24 -29.87 17.82
N PHE A 438 -5.30 -28.54 17.75
CA PHE A 438 -5.58 -27.69 18.90
C PHE A 438 -7.03 -27.85 19.35
N LEU A 439 -7.99 -27.77 18.43
CA LEU A 439 -9.43 -27.93 18.73
C LEU A 439 -9.72 -29.30 19.35
N GLU A 440 -9.07 -30.37 18.89
CA GLU A 440 -9.17 -31.70 19.50
C GLU A 440 -8.62 -31.75 20.94
N SER A 441 -7.66 -30.88 21.26
CA SER A 441 -7.07 -30.79 22.60
C SER A 441 -7.97 -30.02 23.60
N ILE A 442 -8.98 -29.29 23.11
CA ILE A 442 -9.94 -28.56 23.96
C ILE A 442 -10.73 -29.56 24.81
N GLY A 443 -10.73 -29.34 26.13
CA GLY A 443 -11.37 -30.21 27.10
C GLY A 443 -10.48 -31.33 27.67
N GLN A 444 -9.23 -31.46 27.21
CA GLN A 444 -8.29 -32.48 27.70
C GLN A 444 -7.49 -32.08 28.96
N GLY A 445 -7.82 -30.93 29.58
CA GLY A 445 -7.31 -30.50 30.90
C GLY A 445 -6.38 -29.28 30.88
N ASN A 446 -5.68 -29.02 29.78
CA ASN A 446 -4.70 -27.91 29.65
C ASN A 446 -5.22 -26.79 28.72
N THR A 447 -6.54 -26.63 28.66
CA THR A 447 -7.19 -25.63 27.81
C THR A 447 -8.06 -24.70 28.62
N VAL A 448 -8.02 -23.42 28.28
CA VAL A 448 -8.87 -22.38 28.85
C VAL A 448 -9.72 -21.77 27.74
N GLU A 449 -11.00 -21.59 28.02
CA GLU A 449 -12.00 -21.16 27.04
C GLU A 449 -12.75 -19.93 27.52
N GLY A 450 -13.13 -19.07 26.58
CA GLY A 450 -13.86 -17.85 26.86
C GLY A 450 -12.99 -16.71 27.39
N VAL A 451 -13.46 -15.49 27.11
CA VAL A 451 -12.71 -14.25 27.29
C VAL A 451 -12.13 -14.08 28.70
N LYS A 452 -12.91 -14.40 29.74
CA LYS A 452 -12.48 -14.23 31.15
C LYS A 452 -11.33 -15.14 31.55
N ALA A 453 -11.47 -16.44 31.29
CA ALA A 453 -10.45 -17.42 31.67
C ALA A 453 -9.16 -17.21 30.85
N VAL A 454 -9.30 -16.94 29.56
CA VAL A 454 -8.17 -16.65 28.67
C VAL A 454 -7.45 -15.37 29.09
N TRP A 455 -8.17 -14.31 29.50
CA TRP A 455 -7.56 -13.09 30.03
C TRP A 455 -6.70 -13.37 31.26
N GLU A 456 -7.24 -14.10 32.24
CA GLU A 456 -6.51 -14.44 33.47
C GLU A 456 -5.26 -15.28 33.16
N ALA A 457 -5.39 -16.31 32.32
CA ALA A 457 -4.25 -17.12 31.89
C ALA A 457 -3.19 -16.31 31.13
N ALA A 458 -3.59 -15.38 30.25
CA ALA A 458 -2.68 -14.50 29.52
C ALA A 458 -1.98 -13.52 30.47
N ARG A 459 -2.72 -12.92 31.40
CA ARG A 459 -2.19 -12.01 32.44
C ARG A 459 -1.24 -12.72 33.39
N ASP A 460 -1.40 -14.01 33.60
CA ASP A 460 -0.52 -14.81 34.46
C ASP A 460 0.62 -15.47 33.66
N GLY A 461 0.55 -15.46 32.33
CA GLY A 461 1.61 -15.91 31.43
C GLY A 461 1.63 -17.40 31.17
N GLN A 462 0.49 -18.05 31.40
CA GLN A 462 0.32 -19.48 31.26
C GLN A 462 0.01 -19.88 29.81
N VAL A 463 -0.40 -18.94 28.96
CA VAL A 463 -0.82 -19.23 27.58
C VAL A 463 0.38 -19.52 26.68
N ALA A 464 0.42 -20.74 26.15
CA ALA A 464 1.38 -21.18 25.14
C ALA A 464 0.92 -20.83 23.73
N LYS A 465 -0.35 -21.10 23.44
CA LYS A 465 -0.98 -20.89 22.15
C LYS A 465 -2.40 -20.35 22.35
N LEU A 466 -2.72 -19.26 21.67
CA LEU A 466 -4.01 -18.59 21.67
C LEU A 466 -4.68 -18.81 20.32
N LEU A 467 -5.91 -19.32 20.33
CA LEU A 467 -6.81 -19.32 19.17
C LEU A 467 -7.85 -18.22 19.35
N ILE A 468 -8.01 -17.42 18.30
CA ILE A 468 -8.96 -16.31 18.27
C ILE A 468 -9.60 -16.23 16.89
N GLU A 469 -10.91 -16.03 16.82
CA GLU A 469 -11.54 -15.82 15.52
C GLU A 469 -11.11 -14.48 14.92
N LYS A 470 -10.93 -14.46 13.59
CA LYS A 470 -10.39 -13.32 12.84
C LYS A 470 -11.03 -11.99 13.23
N ASN A 471 -12.35 -11.94 13.36
CA ASN A 471 -13.08 -10.70 13.63
C ASN A 471 -13.71 -10.64 15.02
N PHE A 472 -13.32 -11.54 15.93
CA PHE A 472 -13.84 -11.53 17.29
C PHE A 472 -13.28 -10.32 18.06
N ALA A 473 -14.19 -9.45 18.46
CA ALA A 473 -13.95 -8.27 19.28
C ALA A 473 -15.05 -8.21 20.33
N CYS A 474 -14.67 -7.85 21.56
CA CYS A 474 -15.63 -7.56 22.60
C CYS A 474 -15.10 -6.49 23.54
N SER A 475 -15.98 -5.57 23.92
CA SER A 475 -15.67 -4.55 24.90
C SER A 475 -15.95 -5.08 26.31
N GLY A 476 -15.30 -4.48 27.30
CA GLY A 476 -15.61 -4.73 28.69
C GLY A 476 -14.94 -3.73 29.61
N PHE A 477 -14.72 -4.13 30.85
CA PHE A 477 -14.28 -3.24 31.91
C PHE A 477 -13.17 -3.88 32.72
N THR A 478 -12.16 -3.10 33.08
CA THR A 478 -11.07 -3.51 33.96
C THR A 478 -11.15 -2.76 35.29
N ASP A 479 -10.98 -3.46 36.42
CA ASP A 479 -10.78 -2.77 37.70
C ASP A 479 -9.32 -2.38 37.91
N LYS A 480 -9.04 -1.65 38.99
CA LYS A 480 -7.69 -1.22 39.38
C LYS A 480 -6.66 -2.36 39.54
N ASN A 481 -7.11 -3.60 39.71
CA ASN A 481 -6.26 -4.79 39.85
C ASN A 481 -6.10 -5.53 38.51
N GLY A 482 -6.64 -5.00 37.41
CA GLY A 482 -6.59 -5.61 36.09
C GLY A 482 -7.51 -6.84 35.94
N LYS A 483 -8.53 -6.97 36.78
CA LYS A 483 -9.58 -7.99 36.61
C LYS A 483 -10.63 -7.50 35.62
N ILE A 484 -11.04 -8.37 34.69
CA ILE A 484 -12.03 -8.02 33.67
C ILE A 484 -13.48 -8.37 34.05
N TYR A 485 -14.38 -7.53 33.57
CA TYR A 485 -15.82 -7.66 33.68
C TYR A 485 -16.46 -7.38 32.33
N LEU A 486 -17.37 -8.25 31.88
CA LEU A 486 -18.12 -8.05 30.63
C LEU A 486 -19.35 -7.13 30.82
N ARG A 487 -19.63 -6.76 32.07
CA ARG A 487 -20.67 -5.78 32.45
C ARG A 487 -20.03 -4.81 33.43
N ALA A 488 -20.47 -3.55 33.38
CA ALA A 488 -19.91 -2.50 34.23
C ALA A 488 -20.03 -2.89 35.71
N PRO A 489 -18.92 -3.00 36.46
CA PRO A 489 -18.97 -3.23 37.89
C PRO A 489 -19.32 -1.94 38.65
N GLU A 490 -19.87 -2.07 39.86
CA GLU A 490 -20.16 -0.91 40.74
C GLU A 490 -18.89 -0.18 41.20
N LYS A 491 -17.75 -0.87 41.16
CA LYS A 491 -16.44 -0.31 41.54
C LYS A 491 -15.90 0.58 40.42
N PRO A 492 -14.99 1.54 40.75
CA PRO A 492 -14.27 2.29 39.74
C PRO A 492 -13.59 1.35 38.74
N HIS A 493 -13.79 1.63 37.45
CA HIS A 493 -13.37 0.77 36.36
C HIS A 493 -12.92 1.60 35.16
N HIS A 494 -12.07 0.99 34.34
CA HIS A 494 -11.69 1.49 33.02
C HIS A 494 -12.44 0.70 31.95
N ILE A 495 -12.78 1.38 30.84
CA ILE A 495 -13.45 0.75 29.70
C ILE A 495 -12.37 0.22 28.77
N GLU A 496 -12.43 -1.06 28.47
CA GLU A 496 -11.62 -1.71 27.43
C GLU A 496 -12.48 -1.85 26.17
N MET A 497 -12.05 -1.21 25.08
CA MET A 497 -12.81 -1.23 23.82
C MET A 497 -12.73 -2.58 23.10
N ASP A 498 -11.58 -3.25 23.18
CA ASP A 498 -11.33 -4.56 22.56
C ASP A 498 -10.44 -5.42 23.47
N ILE A 499 -11.08 -6.22 24.32
CA ILE A 499 -10.41 -7.12 25.25
C ILE A 499 -9.55 -8.17 24.51
N PRO A 500 -10.05 -8.85 23.46
CA PRO A 500 -9.23 -9.80 22.70
C PRO A 500 -7.93 -9.21 22.14
N GLU A 501 -7.94 -7.93 21.73
CA GLU A 501 -6.72 -7.24 21.30
C GLU A 501 -5.65 -7.17 22.40
N GLU A 502 -6.04 -6.81 23.62
CA GLU A 502 -5.13 -6.77 24.77
C GLU A 502 -4.67 -8.17 25.21
N ILE A 503 -5.53 -9.20 25.10
CA ILE A 503 -5.14 -10.61 25.30
C ILE A 503 -4.03 -10.99 24.34
N MET A 504 -4.19 -10.73 23.04
CA MET A 504 -3.16 -11.02 22.04
C MET A 504 -1.85 -10.34 22.39
N ARG A 505 -1.89 -9.05 22.79
CA ARG A 505 -0.71 -8.32 23.22
C ARG A 505 -0.02 -8.97 24.42
N MET A 506 -0.77 -9.37 25.45
CA MET A 506 -0.23 -10.05 26.63
C MET A 506 0.44 -11.39 26.27
N VAL A 507 -0.21 -12.19 25.43
CA VAL A 507 0.31 -13.49 24.98
C VAL A 507 1.62 -13.32 24.23
N ILE A 508 1.66 -12.41 23.25
CA ILE A 508 2.85 -12.13 22.45
C ILE A 508 4.00 -11.60 23.32
N LYS A 509 3.70 -10.67 24.24
CA LYS A 509 4.70 -10.13 25.19
C LYS A 509 5.38 -11.22 26.00
N LYS A 510 4.68 -12.31 26.29
CA LYS A 510 5.14 -13.42 27.11
C LYS A 510 5.64 -14.62 26.32
N GLY A 511 5.78 -14.47 25.00
CA GLY A 511 6.33 -15.51 24.12
C GLY A 511 5.32 -16.61 23.73
N GLY A 512 4.04 -16.42 24.00
CA GLY A 512 3.00 -17.29 23.47
C GLY A 512 2.71 -16.99 21.99
N GLN A 513 2.18 -17.97 21.29
CA GLN A 513 1.78 -17.86 19.88
C GLN A 513 0.30 -17.51 19.77
N VAL A 514 -0.08 -16.67 18.80
CA VAL A 514 -1.48 -16.40 18.45
C VAL A 514 -1.79 -17.04 17.10
N LEU A 515 -2.96 -17.65 16.94
CA LEU A 515 -3.44 -18.25 15.71
C LEU A 515 -4.85 -17.74 15.42
N PHE A 516 -5.09 -17.36 14.17
CA PHE A 516 -6.40 -16.88 13.72
C PHE A 516 -7.19 -18.02 13.11
N VAL A 517 -8.45 -18.16 13.54
CA VAL A 517 -9.42 -19.10 12.94
C VAL A 517 -10.52 -18.33 12.21
N GLU A 518 -11.23 -18.99 11.30
CA GLU A 518 -12.39 -18.38 10.64
C GLU A 518 -13.46 -17.97 11.66
N ASP A 519 -14.24 -16.96 11.32
CA ASP A 519 -15.38 -16.53 12.15
C ASP A 519 -16.33 -17.71 12.40
N ASN A 520 -16.86 -17.81 13.62
CA ASN A 520 -17.75 -18.87 14.12
C ASN A 520 -17.09 -20.25 14.35
N ALA A 521 -15.78 -20.40 14.11
CA ALA A 521 -15.08 -21.66 14.39
C ALA A 521 -14.97 -21.98 15.90
N LEU A 522 -15.17 -20.99 16.77
CA LEU A 522 -15.09 -21.08 18.22
C LEU A 522 -16.40 -20.63 18.89
N ASP A 523 -17.54 -20.71 18.21
CA ASP A 523 -18.86 -20.33 18.75
C ASP A 523 -19.16 -21.00 20.09
N LEU A 524 -18.88 -22.30 20.20
CA LEU A 524 -19.06 -23.08 21.43
C LEU A 524 -18.06 -22.70 22.54
N HIS A 525 -17.00 -21.98 22.20
CA HIS A 525 -15.90 -21.59 23.09
C HIS A 525 -15.87 -20.07 23.34
N GLY A 526 -16.91 -19.34 22.91
CA GLY A 526 -17.01 -17.89 23.10
C GLY A 526 -16.01 -17.08 22.28
N GLY A 527 -15.63 -17.56 21.09
CA GLY A 527 -14.79 -16.85 20.12
C GLY A 527 -13.29 -16.83 20.42
N ILE A 528 -12.86 -17.41 21.54
CA ILE A 528 -11.46 -17.41 21.98
C ILE A 528 -11.14 -18.60 22.89
N ALA A 529 -10.00 -19.25 22.65
CA ALA A 529 -9.52 -20.38 23.45
C ALA A 529 -7.98 -20.36 23.52
N ALA A 530 -7.40 -20.96 24.56
CA ALA A 530 -5.95 -21.07 24.70
C ALA A 530 -5.52 -22.42 25.28
N ILE A 531 -4.33 -22.89 24.88
CA ILE A 531 -3.61 -23.98 25.51
C ILE A 531 -2.59 -23.36 26.46
N THR A 532 -2.53 -23.89 27.68
CA THR A 532 -1.56 -23.47 28.69
C THR A 532 -0.28 -24.31 28.63
N TRP A 533 0.84 -23.77 29.15
CA TRP A 533 2.10 -24.51 29.29
C TRP A 533 2.02 -25.66 30.30
N TYR A 534 1.12 -25.53 31.27
CA TYR A 534 0.96 -26.41 32.43
C TYR A 534 -0.49 -26.85 32.55
#